data_AF-A0A6V8CED8-F1
#
_entry.id   AF-A0A6V8CED8-F1
#
_cell.length_a   1.000
_cell.length_b   1.000
_cell.length_c   1.000
_cell.angle_alpha   90.00
_cell.angle_beta   90.00
_cell.angle_gamma   90.00
#
_symmetry.space_group_name_H-M   'P 1'
#
loop_
_entity.id
_entity.type
_entity.pdbx_description
1 polymer ?
#
loop_
_entity_poly.entity_id
_entity_poly.type
_entity_poly.pdbx_seq_one_letter_code
_entity_poly.pdbx_strand_id
1 'polypeptide(L)'
;MLHLSLQAAELLAEEEIEVEVIDLRTLLPFDAQTCIQSVMRTCRLVIVQEGQWSGGLGHTLQSRILEETFYLLESAPLIVGAIDTPVPFSPPLENHTIPSLDFIIDAIRTACSD
;
A
#
# COMPACT_ATOMS: atom_id res chain seq x y z
N MET A 1 -1.68 -1.28 9.73
CA MET A 1 -0.89 -0.46 8.77
C MET A 1 -1.35 1.00 8.61
N LEU A 2 -2.62 1.36 8.86
CA LEU A 2 -3.12 2.75 8.68
C LEU A 2 -2.25 3.82 9.34
N HIS A 3 -1.88 3.65 10.61
CA HIS A 3 -1.09 4.66 11.33
C HIS A 3 0.29 4.91 10.70
N LEU A 4 0.96 3.85 10.23
CA LEU A 4 2.23 3.99 9.52
C LEU A 4 2.04 4.67 8.15
N SER A 5 0.95 4.39 7.45
CA SER A 5 0.62 5.06 6.18
C SER A 5 0.33 6.55 6.37
N LEU A 6 -0.37 6.94 7.44
CA LEU A 6 -0.60 8.35 7.78
C LEU A 6 0.72 9.06 8.12
N GLN A 7 1.57 8.41 8.93
CA GLN A 7 2.88 8.95 9.27
C GLN A 7 3.78 9.09 8.03
N ALA A 8 3.75 8.13 7.11
CA ALA A 8 4.48 8.21 5.84
C ALA A 8 3.97 9.39 4.99
N ALA A 9 2.65 9.59 4.92
CA ALA A 9 2.05 10.71 4.20
C ALA A 9 2.47 12.07 4.79
N GLU A 10 2.48 12.20 6.12
CA GLU A 10 2.94 13.42 6.81
C GLU A 10 4.41 13.75 6.48
N LEU A 11 5.29 12.74 6.51
CA LEU A 11 6.71 12.94 6.20
C LEU A 11 6.94 13.27 4.71
N LEU A 12 6.20 12.63 3.82
CA LEU A 12 6.31 12.85 2.38
C LEU A 12 5.72 14.19 1.92
N ALA A 13 4.78 14.77 2.68
CA ALA A 13 4.30 16.12 2.44
C ALA A 13 5.43 17.17 2.57
N GLU A 14 6.44 16.93 3.40
CA GLU A 14 7.64 17.78 3.48
C GLU A 14 8.49 17.74 2.19
N GLU A 15 8.32 16.69 1.37
CA GLU A 15 8.95 16.49 0.07
C GLU A 15 8.02 16.88 -1.10
N GLU A 16 6.93 17.60 -0.83
CA GLU A 16 5.90 17.98 -1.81
C GLU A 16 5.16 16.79 -2.44
N ILE A 17 5.19 15.62 -1.79
CA ILE A 17 4.46 14.42 -2.21
C ILE A 17 3.20 14.28 -1.35
N GLU A 18 2.06 14.72 -1.90
CA GLU A 18 0.75 14.59 -1.26
C GLU A 18 0.17 13.18 -1.48
N VAL A 19 -0.12 12.48 -0.38
CA VAL A 19 -0.61 11.09 -0.41
C VAL A 19 -2.04 11.01 0.11
N GLU A 20 -2.95 10.50 -0.71
CA GLU A 20 -4.29 10.16 -0.26
C GLU A 20 -4.31 8.76 0.39
N VAL A 21 -4.57 8.72 1.70
CA VAL A 21 -4.63 7.46 2.46
C VAL A 21 -6.07 6.98 2.59
N ILE A 22 -6.35 5.77 2.08
CA ILE A 22 -7.67 5.12 2.17
C ILE A 22 -7.59 3.96 3.18
N ASP A 23 -8.35 4.06 4.26
CA ASP A 23 -8.62 2.94 5.15
C ASP A 23 -9.81 2.13 4.62
N LEU A 24 -9.56 0.87 4.25
CA LEU A 24 -10.59 0.00 3.67
C LEU A 24 -11.74 -0.27 4.64
N ARG A 25 -11.46 -0.38 5.94
CA ARG A 25 -12.38 -0.80 7.04
C ARG A 25 -13.01 -2.20 6.86
N THR A 26 -13.54 -2.51 5.69
CA THR A 26 -14.18 -3.78 5.31
C THR A 26 -13.38 -4.43 4.20
N LEU A 27 -13.01 -5.71 4.38
CA LEU A 27 -12.24 -6.47 3.38
C LEU A 27 -13.14 -7.21 2.38
N LEU A 28 -14.30 -7.69 2.82
CA LEU A 28 -15.21 -8.45 1.97
C LEU A 28 -16.68 -8.19 2.32
N PRO A 29 -17.47 -7.57 1.41
CA PRO A 29 -17.02 -6.86 0.21
C PRO A 29 -16.30 -5.55 0.58
N PHE A 30 -15.14 -5.27 -0.02
CA PHE A 30 -14.47 -3.98 0.16
C PHE A 30 -15.07 -2.91 -0.75
N ASP A 31 -14.93 -1.64 -0.35
CA ASP A 31 -15.35 -0.50 -1.14
C ASP A 31 -14.36 -0.20 -2.27
N ALA A 32 -14.47 -0.98 -3.35
CA ALA A 32 -13.65 -0.81 -4.54
C ALA A 32 -13.83 0.55 -5.22
N GLN A 33 -15.04 1.11 -5.16
CA GLN A 33 -15.39 2.33 -5.88
C GLN A 33 -14.59 3.53 -5.36
N THR A 34 -14.45 3.66 -4.04
CA THR A 34 -13.64 4.71 -3.41
C THR A 34 -12.17 4.60 -3.83
N CYS A 35 -11.62 3.39 -3.86
CA CYS A 35 -10.23 3.16 -4.29
C CYS A 35 -10.02 3.51 -5.76
N ILE A 36 -10.94 3.08 -6.64
CA ILE A 36 -10.91 3.35 -8.07
C ILE A 36 -10.97 4.86 -8.34
N GLN A 37 -11.88 5.59 -7.68
CA GLN A 37 -12.00 7.04 -7.85
C GLN A 37 -10.77 7.81 -7.37
N SER A 38 -10.07 7.30 -6.37
CA SER A 38 -8.81 7.87 -5.91
C SER A 38 -7.68 7.65 -6.91
N VAL A 39 -7.54 6.42 -7.41
CA VAL A 39 -6.53 6.10 -8.44
C VAL A 39 -6.79 6.86 -9.75
N MET A 40 -8.05 7.07 -10.13
CA MET A 40 -8.38 7.92 -11.30
C MET A 40 -7.90 9.37 -11.16
N ARG A 41 -7.75 9.89 -9.93
CA ARG A 41 -7.27 11.25 -9.66
C ARG A 41 -5.75 11.32 -9.49
N THR A 42 -5.15 10.29 -8.91
CA THR A 42 -3.73 10.28 -8.52
C THR A 42 -2.84 9.53 -9.51
N CYS A 43 -3.44 8.70 -10.38
CA CYS A 43 -2.78 7.85 -11.37
C CYS A 43 -1.74 6.87 -10.79
N ARG A 44 -1.70 6.67 -9.46
CA ARG A 44 -0.71 5.85 -8.76
C ARG A 44 -1.39 5.04 -7.66
N LEU A 45 -0.88 3.85 -7.37
CA LEU A 45 -1.48 2.95 -6.38
C LEU A 45 -0.40 2.22 -5.58
N VAL A 46 -0.44 2.39 -4.26
CA VAL A 46 0.35 1.61 -3.30
C VAL A 46 -0.61 0.98 -2.29
N ILE A 47 -0.51 -0.32 -2.10
CA ILE A 47 -1.33 -1.07 -1.13
C ILE A 47 -0.42 -1.52 0.01
N VAL A 48 -0.81 -1.21 1.24
CA VAL A 48 -0.05 -1.59 2.44
C VAL A 48 -0.87 -2.56 3.28
N GLN A 49 -0.31 -3.72 3.56
CA GLN A 49 -0.90 -4.75 4.42
C GLN A 49 0.13 -5.26 5.43
N GLU A 50 -0.37 -5.71 6.57
CA GLU A 50 0.49 -6.33 7.60
C GLU A 50 0.76 -7.81 7.28
N GLY A 51 -0.18 -8.46 6.57
CA GLY A 51 -0.05 -9.85 6.17
C GLY A 51 1.08 -10.07 5.16
N GLN A 52 1.48 -11.33 5.02
CA GLN A 52 2.53 -11.77 4.09
C GLN A 52 2.26 -11.25 2.68
N TRP A 53 3.31 -10.80 2.01
CA TRP A 53 3.23 -10.30 0.64
C TRP A 53 2.57 -11.34 -0.28
N SER A 54 3.03 -12.60 -0.23
CA SER A 54 2.39 -13.72 -0.91
C SER A 54 1.12 -14.18 -0.19
N GLY A 55 0.04 -14.33 -0.94
CA GLY A 55 -1.23 -14.90 -0.44
C GLY A 55 -2.09 -13.93 0.39
N GLY A 56 -1.63 -12.70 0.62
CA GLY A 56 -2.44 -11.63 1.20
C GLY A 56 -3.47 -11.05 0.22
N LEU A 57 -4.33 -10.17 0.74
CA LEU A 57 -5.41 -9.55 -0.04
C LEU A 57 -4.91 -8.47 -1.00
N GLY A 58 -3.69 -7.94 -0.81
CA GLY A 58 -3.16 -6.83 -1.60
C GLY A 58 -3.23 -7.07 -3.10
N HIS A 59 -2.88 -8.27 -3.56
CA HIS A 59 -2.96 -8.64 -4.98
C HIS A 59 -4.41 -8.74 -5.49
N THR A 60 -5.34 -9.23 -4.67
CA THR A 60 -6.77 -9.28 -5.04
C THR A 60 -7.36 -7.88 -5.17
N LEU A 61 -7.05 -6.99 -4.22
CA LEU A 61 -7.46 -5.59 -4.26
C LEU A 61 -6.88 -4.88 -5.48
N GLN A 62 -5.57 -5.05 -5.72
CA GLN A 62 -4.88 -4.51 -6.89
C GLN A 62 -5.56 -4.96 -8.19
N SER A 63 -5.80 -6.26 -8.35
CA SER A 63 -6.46 -6.79 -9.55
C SER A 63 -7.82 -6.15 -9.79
N ARG A 64 -8.67 -6.07 -8.74
CA ARG A 64 -10.00 -5.48 -8.87
C ARG A 64 -9.96 -3.99 -9.23
N ILE A 65 -9.02 -3.23 -8.67
CA ILE A 65 -8.85 -1.81 -8.98
C ILE A 65 -8.29 -1.63 -10.41
N LEU A 66 -7.35 -2.49 -10.82
CA LEU A 66 -6.73 -2.46 -12.14
C LEU A 66 -7.71 -2.69 -13.28
N GLU A 67 -8.71 -3.54 -13.08
CA GLU A 67 -9.78 -3.79 -14.07
C GLU A 67 -10.43 -2.50 -14.61
N GLU A 68 -10.48 -1.43 -13.79
CA GLU A 68 -11.08 -0.15 -14.18
C GLU A 68 -10.06 0.99 -14.38
N THR A 69 -8.79 0.81 -13.99
CA THR A 69 -7.81 1.90 -13.92
C THR A 69 -6.53 1.68 -14.71
N PHE A 70 -6.35 0.50 -15.33
CA PHE A 70 -5.09 0.12 -16.00
C PHE A 70 -4.53 1.19 -16.96
N TYR A 71 -5.37 1.80 -17.79
CA TYR A 71 -4.93 2.80 -18.78
C TYR A 71 -4.63 4.19 -18.19
N LEU A 72 -4.92 4.42 -16.91
CA LEU A 72 -4.72 5.69 -16.23
C LEU A 72 -3.45 5.73 -15.39
N LEU A 73 -2.84 4.57 -15.11
CA LEU A 73 -1.70 4.49 -14.22
C LEU A 73 -0.43 5.06 -14.86
N GLU A 74 0.26 5.92 -14.11
CA GLU A 74 1.55 6.50 -14.48
C GLU A 74 2.73 5.62 -14.04
N SER A 75 2.51 4.70 -13.09
CA SER A 75 3.53 3.77 -12.60
C SER A 75 2.93 2.40 -12.26
N ALA A 76 3.81 1.39 -12.17
CA ALA A 76 3.40 0.05 -11.76
C ALA A 76 2.88 0.08 -10.31
N PRO A 77 1.67 -0.42 -10.02
CA PRO A 77 1.17 -0.45 -8.65
C PRO A 77 2.03 -1.34 -7.75
N LEU A 78 2.27 -0.88 -6.53
CA LEU A 78 3.11 -1.58 -5.56
C LEU A 78 2.29 -2.15 -4.42
N ILE A 79 2.73 -3.29 -3.89
CA ILE A 79 2.16 -3.93 -2.72
C ILE A 79 3.26 -4.09 -1.68
N VAL A 80 3.04 -3.47 -0.52
CA VAL A 80 3.88 -3.57 0.66
C VAL A 80 3.22 -4.56 1.61
N GLY A 81 3.91 -5.66 1.89
CA GLY A 81 3.45 -6.73 2.77
C GLY A 81 4.59 -7.29 3.60
N ALA A 82 4.27 -8.09 4.62
CA ALA A 82 5.26 -8.76 5.43
C ALA A 82 6.10 -9.76 4.62
N ILE A 83 7.31 -10.04 5.13
CA ILE A 83 8.22 -11.01 4.54
C ILE A 83 7.57 -12.40 4.53
N ASP A 84 7.68 -13.14 3.42
CA ASP A 84 7.10 -14.47 3.21
C ASP A 84 7.80 -15.56 4.05
N THR A 85 7.64 -15.48 5.36
CA THR A 85 8.17 -16.42 6.35
C THR A 85 7.12 -16.69 7.42
N PRO A 86 7.18 -17.82 8.13
CA PRO A 86 6.41 -18.00 9.36
C PRO A 86 6.82 -16.96 10.40
N VAL A 87 5.84 -16.36 11.07
CA VAL A 87 6.08 -15.31 12.07
C VAL A 87 6.96 -15.87 13.21
N PRO A 88 8.16 -15.32 13.44
CA PRO A 88 9.05 -15.75 14.51
C PRO A 88 8.49 -15.39 15.89
N PHE A 89 8.78 -16.22 16.91
CA PHE A 89 8.37 -15.93 18.29
C PHE A 89 9.18 -14.79 18.95
N SER A 90 10.42 -14.58 18.50
CA SER A 90 11.30 -13.55 19.07
C SER A 90 10.80 -12.16 18.68
N PRO A 91 10.48 -11.25 19.63
CA PRO A 91 9.98 -9.92 19.31
C PRO A 91 10.82 -9.12 18.30
N PRO A 92 12.18 -9.09 18.36
CA PRO A 92 12.96 -8.40 17.33
C PRO A 92 12.85 -9.03 15.94
N LEU A 93 12.61 -10.34 15.85
CA LEU A 93 12.45 -11.02 14.57
C LEU A 93 11.02 -10.86 14.04
N GLU A 94 10.01 -10.89 14.90
CA GLU A 94 8.62 -10.59 14.55
C GLU A 94 8.51 -9.17 13.96
N ASN A 95 9.05 -8.18 14.66
CA ASN A 95 9.07 -6.79 14.18
C ASN A 95 9.79 -6.62 12.85
N HIS A 96 10.80 -7.46 12.56
CA HIS A 96 11.50 -7.45 11.28
C HIS A 96 10.67 -8.03 10.12
N THR A 97 9.67 -8.87 10.41
CA THR A 97 8.79 -9.42 9.37
C THR A 97 7.73 -8.44 8.89
N ILE A 98 7.30 -7.51 9.76
CA ILE A 98 6.24 -6.53 9.49
C ILE A 98 6.82 -5.33 8.71
N PRO A 99 6.10 -4.74 7.75
CA PRO A 99 6.60 -3.58 7.03
C PRO A 99 6.92 -2.39 7.94
N SER A 100 8.11 -1.81 7.77
CA SER A 100 8.52 -0.60 8.48
C SER A 100 8.00 0.67 7.80
N LEU A 101 8.05 1.79 8.54
CA LEU A 101 7.75 3.12 8.00
C LEU A 101 8.62 3.45 6.78
N ASP A 102 9.93 3.22 6.88
CA ASP A 102 10.90 3.49 5.82
C ASP A 102 10.55 2.71 4.54
N PHE A 103 10.13 1.45 4.68
CA PHE A 103 9.76 0.63 3.54
C PHE A 103 8.50 1.15 2.82
N ILE A 104 7.52 1.68 3.57
CA ILE A 104 6.34 2.32 2.99
C ILE A 104 6.73 3.60 2.24
N ILE A 105 7.59 4.44 2.84
CA ILE A 105 8.08 5.67 2.23
C ILE A 105 8.82 5.37 0.92
N ASP A 106 9.74 4.40 0.94
CA ASP A 106 10.50 4.00 -0.25
C ASP A 106 9.60 3.45 -1.36
N ALA A 107 8.56 2.69 -1.01
CA ALA A 107 7.56 2.23 -1.97
C ALA A 107 6.80 3.40 -2.60
N ILE A 108 6.37 4.40 -1.82
CA ILE A 108 5.70 5.59 -2.35
C ILE A 108 6.63 6.40 -3.26
N ARG A 109 7.88 6.63 -2.83
CA ARG A 109 8.89 7.31 -3.68
C ARG A 109 9.10 6.57 -5.00
N THR A 110 9.22 5.25 -4.95
CA THR A 110 9.34 4.42 -6.16
C THR A 110 8.12 4.57 -7.06
N ALA A 111 6.91 4.58 -6.47
CA ALA A 111 5.68 4.79 -7.21
C ALA A 111 5.59 6.19 -7.83
N CYS A 112 6.25 7.21 -7.27
CA CYS A 112 6.32 8.59 -7.76
C CYS A 112 7.51 8.88 -8.69
N SER A 113 8.44 7.94 -8.86
CA SER A 113 9.62 8.10 -9.73
C SER A 113 9.21 7.99 -11.21
N ASP A 114 9.86 8.78 -12.08
CA ASP A 114 9.67 8.79 -13.55
C ASP A 114 10.21 7.53 -14.25
#